data_AF-A0A7G1HYY3-F1
#
_entry.id   AF-A0A7G1HYY3-F1
#
_cell.length_a   1.000
_cell.length_b   1.000
_cell.length_c   1.000
_cell.angle_alpha   90.00
_cell.angle_beta   90.00
_cell.angle_gamma   90.00
#
_symmetry.space_group_name_H-M   'P 1'
#
loop_
_entity.id
_entity.type
_entity.pdbx_description
1 polymer ?
#
loop_
_entity_poly.entity_id
_entity_poly.type
_entity_poly.pdbx_seq_one_letter_code
_entity_poly.pdbx_strand_id
1 'polypeptide(L)' 'MGSKGYHPFLPKGTLDDFFISDVKENSTEIEIYLEEKNAVPSEYSNLKVGSKFF' A
#
# COMPACT_ATOMS: atom_id res chain seq x y z
N MET A 1 29.85 7.66 -12.90
CA MET A 1 28.80 6.74 -13.37
C MET A 1 27.60 6.92 -12.46
N GLY A 2 26.62 7.72 -12.88
CA GLY A 2 25.35 7.81 -12.16
C GLY A 2 24.62 6.48 -12.33
N SER A 3 24.26 5.82 -11.23
CA SER A 3 23.33 4.70 -11.27
C SER A 3 22.09 5.19 -12.00
N LYS A 4 21.77 4.58 -13.14
CA LYS A 4 20.48 4.79 -13.82
C LYS A 4 19.42 4.11 -12.96
N GLY A 5 19.10 4.73 -11.83
CA GLY A 5 18.06 4.27 -10.93
C GLY A 5 16.76 4.20 -11.71
N TYR A 6 16.05 3.08 -11.56
CA TYR A 6 14.69 2.99 -12.03
C TYR A 6 13.88 4.06 -11.30
N HIS A 7 13.32 5.01 -12.04
CA HIS A 7 12.34 5.95 -11.50
C HIS A 7 10.96 5.32 -11.69
N PRO A 8 10.36 4.71 -10.65
CA PRO A 8 9.00 4.21 -10.75
C PRO A 8 8.08 5.37 -11.06
N PHE A 9 7.50 5.38 -12.26
CA PHE A 9 6.46 6.32 -12.62
C PHE A 9 5.17 5.85 -11.94
N LEU A 10 4.93 6.36 -10.73
CA LEU A 10 3.68 6.11 -10.03
C LEU A 10 2.60 7.00 -10.65
N PRO A 11 1.48 6.44 -11.11
CA PRO A 11 0.31 7.24 -11.47
C PRO A 11 -0.08 8.22 -10.36
N LYS A 12 -0.70 9.33 -10.75
CA LYS A 12 -1.27 10.25 -9.78
C LYS A 12 -2.30 9.51 -8.91
N GLY A 13 -2.13 9.59 -7.59
CA GLY A 13 -3.02 8.93 -6.62
C GLY A 13 -2.57 7.55 -6.16
N THR A 14 -1.49 6.97 -6.69
CA THR A 14 -1.04 5.62 -6.27
C THR A 14 -0.75 5.51 -4.78
N LEU A 15 -0.27 6.57 -4.13
CA LEU A 15 0.02 6.53 -2.69
C LEU A 15 -1.23 6.68 -1.82
N ASP A 16 -2.39 7.02 -2.40
CA ASP A 16 -3.65 7.16 -1.67
C ASP A 16 -4.16 5.80 -1.17
N ASP A 17 -3.72 4.71 -1.78
CA ASP A 17 -4.09 3.33 -1.43
C ASP A 17 -3.15 2.68 -0.42
N PHE A 18 -2.21 3.43 0.17
CA PHE A 18 -1.23 2.89 1.12
C PHE A 18 -1.24 3.61 2.47
N PHE A 19 -0.79 2.91 3.51
CA PHE A 19 -0.39 3.47 4.80
C PHE A 19 1.14 3.37 4.93
N ILE A 20 1.76 4.33 5.61
CA ILE A 20 3.16 4.20 6.02
C ILE A 20 3.20 3.19 7.17
N SER A 21 3.86 2.05 6.96
CA SER A 21 3.98 0.99 7.96
C SER A 21 5.25 1.12 8.80
N ASP A 22 6.32 1.66 8.24
CA ASP A 22 7.59 1.90 8.94
C ASP A 22 8.40 3.01 8.26
N VAL A 23 9.25 3.67 9.04
CA VAL A 23 10.21 4.68 8.57
C VAL A 23 11.55 4.45 9.24
N LYS A 24 12.60 4.24 8.44
CA LYS A 24 13.97 4.13 8.92
C LYS A 24 14.79 5.25 8.34
N GLU A 25 15.32 6.10 9.21
CA GLU A 25 16.13 7.25 8.82
C GLU A 25 17.57 7.06 9.29
N ASN A 26 18.51 7.42 8.43
CA ASN A 26 19.90 7.62 8.80
C ASN A 26 20.37 9.00 8.32
N SER A 27 21.63 9.33 8.54
CA SER A 27 22.18 10.67 8.24
C SER A 27 22.13 11.06 6.76
N THR A 28 21.85 10.11 5.86
CA THR A 28 21.98 10.28 4.41
C THR A 28 20.76 9.82 3.61
N GLU A 29 19.90 8.97 4.17
CA GLU A 29 18.74 8.43 3.48
C GLU A 29 17.57 8.15 4.43
N ILE A 30 16.39 8.05 3.84
CA ILE A 30 15.15 7.65 4.51
C ILE A 30 14.56 6.49 3.72
N GLU A 31 14.34 5.37 4.40
CA GLU A 31 13.59 4.22 3.89
C GLU A 31 12.15 4.32 4.39
N ILE A 32 11.19 4.36 3.47
CA ILE A 32 9.75 4.43 3.77
C ILE A 32 9.12 3.11 3.33
N TYR A 33 8.48 2.42 4.27
CA TYR A 33 7.76 1.18 4.01
C TYR A 33 6.26 1.48 3.93
N LEU A 34 5.61 0.90 2.93
CA LEU A 34 4.19 1.13 2.63
C LEU A 34 3.42 -0.19 2.72
N GLU A 35 2.24 -0.16 3.32
CA GLU A 35 1.29 -1.27 3.36
C GLU A 35 0.00 -0.89 2.65
N GLU A 36 -0.51 -1.75 1.77
CA GLU A 36 -1.72 -1.50 0.99
C GLU A 36 -2.97 -1.49 1.88
N LYS A 37 -3.87 -0.55 1.61
CA LYS A 37 -5.21 -0.46 2.19
C LYS A 37 -6.06 -1.62 1.66
N ASN A 38 -6.13 -2.72 2.41
CA ASN A 38 -7.05 -3.82 2.11
C ASN A 38 -8.49 -3.49 2.54
N ALA A 39 -9.04 -2.36 2.08
CA ALA A 39 -10.43 -2.01 2.37
C ALA A 39 -11.35 -2.99 1.63
N VAL A 40 -12.18 -3.73 2.38
CA VAL A 40 -13.24 -4.55 1.79
C VAL A 40 -14.16 -3.61 1.02
N PRO A 41 -14.37 -3.82 -0.29
CA PRO A 41 -15.26 -2.97 -1.07
C PRO A 41 -16.63 -2.90 -0.38
N SER A 42 -17.23 -1.71 -0.34
CA SER A 42 -18.49 -1.48 0.36
C SER A 42 -19.65 -2.36 -0.13
N GLU A 43 -19.56 -2.85 -1.37
CA GLU A 43 -20.44 -3.85 -1.97
C GLU A 43 -20.40 -5.22 -1.27
N TYR A 44 -19.31 -5.54 -0.56
CA TYR A 44 -19.15 -6.77 0.24
C TYR A 44 -19.23 -6.53 1.76
N SER A 45 -19.20 -5.27 2.22
CA SER A 45 -19.13 -4.97 3.67
C SER A 45 -20.40 -5.33 4.45
N ASN A 46 -21.55 -5.39 3.77
CA ASN A 46 -22.86 -5.76 4.35
C ASN A 46 -23.36 -7.14 3.93
N LEU A 47 -22.58 -7.88 3.11
CA LEU A 47 -22.92 -9.25 2.77
C LEU A 47 -22.58 -10.13 3.98
N LYS A 48 -23.59 -10.36 4.82
CA LYS A 48 -23.57 -11.49 5.77
C LYS A 48 -23.44 -12.75 4.91
N VAL A 49 -22.20 -13.25 4.74
CA VAL A 49 -21.99 -14.60 4.22
C VAL A 49 -22.70 -15.52 5.18
N GLY A 50 -23.90 -15.95 4.80
CA GLY A 50 -24.55 -17.07 5.45
C GLY A 50 -23.64 -18.25 5.18
N SER A 51 -22.96 -18.74 6.22
CA SER A 51 -22.33 -20.04 6.16
C SER A 51 -23.43 -21.02 5.79
N LYS A 52 -23.40 -21.55 4.56
CA LYS A 52 -24.10 -22.79 4.27
C LYS A 52 -23.27 -23.83 5.02
N PHE A 53 -23.61 -24.03 6.29
CA PHE A 53 -23.08 -25.13 7.10
C PHE A 53 -23.13 -26.37 6.20
N PHE A 54 -21.97 -26.99 5.97
CA PHE A 54 -21.91 -28.32 5.40
C PHE A 54 -22.67 -29.30 6.30
#